data_AF-A0A397HDT4-F1
#
_entry.id   AF-A0A397HDT4-F1
#
_cell.length_a   1.000
_cell.length_b   1.000
_cell.length_c   1.000
_cell.angle_alpha   90.00
_cell.angle_beta   90.00
_cell.angle_gamma   90.00
#
_symmetry.space_group_name_H-M   'P 1'
#
loop_
_entity.id
_entity.type
_entity.pdbx_description
1 polymer ?
#
loop_
_entity_poly.entity_id
_entity_poly.type
_entity_poly.pdbx_seq_one_letter_code
_entity_poly.pdbx_strand_id
1 'polypeptide(L)'
;MSLKFFDKLSQNFIELLDDKDDYNVIIEVENKEKTFMAHSNILKYRSSYFRKELENIQPNKNNIKTIIKSSISAQTFDVILKYIYGGFVNLKIFETRFIFDLMLISNELELEELTNKLENHLIGSKASWLKTHFSFIYHTIFINDTFKSLENFCKNIIVKYPNLIFENSDFTDFTSLPEPVLVSLLKRDDLQIEEIKIWDYVIKWGISQNPTLPKNLDEWNKENLLTLKTTLQQCLPYIRYFHIPGNDILDKIQPFKKILDKQLWKDLMQYLISPDRPVDSIILPARSVLIPELPTREKGSFSTIITNEHITEISSWIDRKPSTYSLAHIPYEFQLILRGSVNGFAPQTFWDTCHDHSCTVVIMKIKGTDEIFGGYNPLVWDANTNGAWIQTKDSFIFSLKNGNIQNSILSRVKRPKYAIMNLSKSAQISWGPYFGNDLYMYSPSSFNFTLDKNSICQNYGSYEKPITTTTNYFSIVDYEIFKVIKKTEIFRK
;
A
#
# COMPACT_ATOMS: atom_id res chain seq x y z
N MET A 1 -26.03 -12.30 39.73
CA MET A 1 -26.36 -11.20 38.80
C MET A 1 -25.75 -9.93 39.34
N SER A 2 -24.94 -9.19 38.57
CA SER A 2 -24.34 -7.92 39.00
C SER A 2 -24.98 -6.75 38.26
N LEU A 3 -25.51 -5.77 38.98
CA LEU A 3 -25.93 -4.49 38.41
C LEU A 3 -24.72 -3.55 38.34
N LYS A 4 -24.48 -2.93 37.19
CA LYS A 4 -23.33 -2.03 36.95
C LYS A 4 -23.86 -0.65 36.59
N PHE A 5 -23.36 0.39 37.25
CA PHE A 5 -23.77 1.79 37.08
C PHE A 5 -22.59 2.69 36.71
N PHE A 6 -21.71 2.20 35.85
CA PHE A 6 -20.44 2.87 35.53
C PHE A 6 -20.62 4.15 34.70
N ASP A 7 -21.62 4.19 33.82
CA ASP A 7 -21.81 5.34 32.93
C ASP A 7 -22.17 6.62 33.72
N LYS A 8 -23.09 6.52 34.68
CA LYS A 8 -23.44 7.68 35.51
C LYS A 8 -22.30 8.08 36.45
N LEU A 9 -21.59 7.10 37.02
CA LEU A 9 -20.40 7.37 37.85
C LEU A 9 -19.31 8.10 37.06
N SER A 10 -19.02 7.64 35.83
CA SER A 10 -18.09 8.28 34.89
C SER A 10 -18.50 9.72 34.59
N GLN A 11 -19.78 9.94 34.26
CA GLN A 11 -20.30 11.27 34.00
C GLN A 11 -20.17 12.19 35.22
N ASN A 12 -20.42 11.69 36.43
CA ASN A 12 -20.25 12.47 37.65
C ASN A 12 -18.80 12.90 37.90
N PHE A 13 -17.81 12.09 37.52
CA PHE A 13 -16.40 12.51 37.58
C PHE A 13 -16.05 13.57 36.53
N ILE A 14 -16.66 13.52 35.35
CA ILE A 14 -16.50 14.59 34.36
C ILE A 14 -17.13 15.89 34.87
N GLU A 15 -18.34 15.83 35.44
CA GLU A 15 -19.00 16.99 36.08
C GLU A 15 -18.07 17.61 37.16
N LEU A 16 -17.47 16.77 38.02
CA LEU A 16 -16.49 17.21 39.03
C LEU A 16 -15.27 17.92 38.41
N LEU A 17 -14.78 17.46 37.26
CA LEU A 17 -13.67 18.12 36.55
C LEU A 17 -14.08 19.52 36.04
N ASP A 18 -15.32 19.67 35.57
CA ASP A 18 -15.84 20.92 35.01
C ASP A 18 -16.20 21.96 36.08
N ASP A 19 -16.75 21.51 37.21
CA ASP A 19 -17.13 22.36 38.35
C ASP A 19 -15.90 22.99 39.03
N LYS A 20 -14.74 22.31 38.97
CA LYS A 20 -13.46 22.75 39.55
C LYS A 20 -13.50 22.93 41.07
N ASP A 21 -14.43 22.29 41.75
CA ASP A 21 -14.47 22.26 43.22
C ASP A 21 -13.33 21.38 43.77
N ASP A 22 -12.79 21.73 44.95
CA ASP A 22 -11.79 20.96 45.70
C ASP A 22 -10.52 20.52 44.93
N TYR A 23 -10.20 21.21 43.83
CA TYR A 23 -8.98 20.93 43.08
C TYR A 23 -7.73 21.19 43.93
N ASN A 24 -6.71 20.35 43.76
CA ASN A 24 -5.42 20.50 44.43
C ASN A 24 -4.22 20.37 43.49
N VAL A 25 -4.48 20.31 42.19
CA VAL A 25 -3.48 20.30 41.12
C VAL A 25 -3.85 21.33 40.07
N ILE A 26 -2.87 22.12 39.64
CA ILE A 26 -2.94 22.95 38.43
C ILE A 26 -1.98 22.35 37.40
N ILE A 27 -2.45 22.21 36.16
CA ILE A 27 -1.64 21.73 35.04
C ILE A 27 -1.59 22.83 33.99
N GLU A 28 -0.38 23.32 33.72
CA GLU A 28 -0.12 24.34 32.72
C GLU A 28 0.35 23.66 31.44
N VAL A 29 -0.35 23.88 30.32
CA VAL A 29 -0.02 23.30 29.02
C VAL A 29 0.14 24.40 27.97
N GLU A 30 0.58 24.04 26.76
CA GLU A 30 0.68 24.97 25.63
C GLU A 30 1.49 26.22 25.99
N ASN A 31 2.76 26.01 26.37
CA ASN A 31 3.66 27.06 26.87
C ASN A 31 3.08 27.94 28.00
N LYS A 32 2.22 27.35 28.86
CA LYS A 32 1.52 28.00 29.98
C LYS A 32 0.38 28.94 29.58
N GLU A 33 -0.05 28.91 28.32
CA GLU A 33 -1.19 29.69 27.86
C GLU A 33 -2.52 29.14 28.39
N LYS A 34 -2.59 27.82 28.63
CA LYS A 34 -3.78 27.16 29.15
C LYS A 34 -3.51 26.47 30.48
N THR A 35 -4.45 26.65 31.42
CA THR A 35 -4.44 26.00 32.73
C THR A 35 -5.64 25.08 32.90
N PHE A 36 -5.39 23.93 33.52
CA PHE A 36 -6.40 22.95 33.93
C PHE A 36 -6.34 22.74 35.43
N MET A 37 -7.49 22.66 36.08
CA MET A 37 -7.64 22.35 37.50
C MET A 37 -8.03 20.88 37.63
N ALA A 38 -7.37 20.15 38.54
CA ALA A 38 -7.57 18.72 38.68
C ALA A 38 -7.35 18.21 40.10
N HIS A 39 -7.74 16.95 40.31
CA HIS A 39 -7.67 16.23 41.57
C HIS A 39 -6.53 15.22 41.53
N SER A 40 -5.55 15.39 42.41
CA SER A 40 -4.37 14.52 42.50
C SER A 40 -4.76 13.04 42.68
N ASN A 41 -5.77 12.74 43.50
CA ASN A 41 -6.18 11.35 43.74
C ASN A 41 -6.59 10.64 42.43
N ILE A 42 -7.39 11.28 41.59
CA ILE A 42 -7.85 10.69 40.32
C ILE A 42 -6.66 10.50 39.37
N LEU A 43 -5.82 11.53 39.21
CA LEU A 43 -4.62 11.47 38.36
C LEU A 43 -3.69 10.32 38.75
N LYS A 44 -3.35 10.19 40.05
CA LYS A 44 -2.41 9.18 40.57
C LYS A 44 -2.87 7.74 40.40
N TYR A 45 -4.17 7.48 40.36
CA TYR A 45 -4.72 6.14 40.18
C TYR A 45 -4.92 5.76 38.72
N ARG A 46 -4.99 6.73 37.81
CA ARG A 46 -5.15 6.49 36.38
C ARG A 46 -3.84 6.54 35.59
N SER A 47 -2.78 7.10 36.17
CA SER A 47 -1.48 7.25 35.53
C SER A 47 -0.35 7.10 36.55
N SER A 48 0.58 6.20 36.27
CA SER A 48 1.82 6.07 37.04
C SER A 48 2.76 7.26 36.83
N TYR A 49 2.72 7.91 35.67
CA TYR A 49 3.42 9.18 35.43
C TYR A 49 2.96 10.24 36.43
N PHE A 50 1.66 10.53 36.49
CA PHE A 50 1.15 11.53 37.42
C PHE A 50 1.36 11.13 38.88
N ARG A 51 1.37 9.84 39.20
CA ARG A 51 1.77 9.35 40.54
C ARG A 51 3.16 9.81 40.93
N LYS A 52 4.16 9.46 40.12
CA LYS A 52 5.56 9.83 40.35
C LYS A 52 5.74 11.35 40.39
N GLU A 53 5.15 12.04 39.42
CA GLU A 53 5.26 13.50 39.29
C GLU A 53 4.70 14.23 40.52
N LEU A 54 3.49 13.85 40.96
CA LEU A 54 2.81 14.48 42.10
C LEU A 54 3.40 14.08 43.46
N GLU A 55 4.17 13.00 43.55
CA GLU A 55 4.93 12.65 44.76
C GLU A 55 6.16 13.55 44.92
N ASN A 56 6.79 13.95 43.81
CA ASN A 56 7.98 14.78 43.81
C ASN A 56 7.69 16.29 43.93
N ILE A 57 6.53 16.75 43.43
CA ILE A 57 6.18 18.18 43.47
C ILE A 57 5.79 18.61 44.88
N GLN A 58 6.42 19.69 45.36
CA GLN A 58 6.04 20.37 46.59
C GLN A 58 4.84 21.30 46.34
N PRO A 59 3.83 21.29 47.23
CA PRO A 59 2.69 22.19 47.10
C PRO A 59 3.07 23.62 47.44
N ASN A 60 2.30 24.57 46.91
CA ASN A 60 2.41 25.99 47.27
C ASN A 60 1.72 26.30 48.62
N LYS A 61 1.69 27.58 49.02
CA LYS A 61 1.08 28.04 50.28
C LYS A 61 -0.41 27.68 50.44
N ASN A 62 -1.11 27.44 49.34
CA ASN A 62 -2.53 27.05 49.32
C ASN A 62 -2.71 25.53 49.19
N ASN A 63 -1.66 24.74 49.42
CA ASN A 63 -1.63 23.29 49.22
C ASN A 63 -1.87 22.82 47.77
N ILE A 64 -1.66 23.68 46.77
CA ILE A 64 -1.84 23.36 45.35
C ILE A 64 -0.50 22.95 44.74
N LYS A 65 -0.48 21.86 43.97
CA LYS A 65 0.68 21.40 43.19
C LYS A 65 0.56 21.83 41.74
N THR A 66 1.65 22.29 41.11
CA THR A 66 1.64 22.71 39.70
C THR A 66 2.51 21.79 38.85
N ILE A 67 1.93 21.27 37.76
CA ILE A 67 2.64 20.49 36.73
C ILE A 67 2.71 21.33 35.46
N ILE A 68 3.88 21.33 34.79
CA ILE A 68 4.09 22.06 33.54
C ILE A 68 4.31 21.06 32.40
N LYS A 69 3.46 21.13 31.38
CA LYS A 69 3.50 20.31 30.15
C LYS A 69 3.39 21.18 28.90
N SER A 70 4.39 22.04 28.71
CA SER A 70 4.39 23.06 27.67
C SER A 70 4.26 22.53 26.23
N SER A 71 4.69 21.29 25.96
CA SER A 71 4.66 20.66 24.64
C SER A 71 3.29 20.11 24.24
N ILE A 72 2.35 19.96 25.18
CA ILE A 72 1.03 19.39 24.91
C ILE A 72 0.04 20.52 24.62
N SER A 73 -0.74 20.40 23.54
CA SER A 73 -1.79 21.38 23.24
C SER A 73 -2.97 21.27 24.21
N ALA A 74 -3.67 22.39 24.46
CA ALA A 74 -4.85 22.41 25.30
C ALA A 74 -5.92 21.40 24.85
N GLN A 75 -6.14 21.28 23.55
CA GLN A 75 -7.12 20.34 22.99
C GLN A 75 -6.77 18.88 23.30
N THR A 76 -5.49 18.51 23.17
CA THR A 76 -5.05 17.14 23.47
C THR A 76 -5.18 16.85 24.96
N PHE A 77 -4.79 17.81 25.80
CA PHE A 77 -4.84 17.63 27.25
C PHE A 77 -6.29 17.54 27.78
N ASP A 78 -7.22 18.29 27.20
CA ASP A 78 -8.65 18.19 27.50
C ASP A 78 -9.19 16.76 27.24
N VAL A 79 -8.84 16.17 26.10
CA VAL A 79 -9.20 14.77 25.78
C VAL A 79 -8.61 13.79 26.80
N ILE A 80 -7.35 14.01 27.20
CA ILE A 80 -6.68 13.17 28.19
C ILE A 80 -7.34 13.27 29.57
N LEU A 81 -7.71 14.46 30.01
CA LEU A 81 -8.43 14.62 31.28
C LEU A 81 -9.80 13.96 31.25
N LYS A 82 -10.56 14.13 30.16
CA LYS A 82 -11.85 13.44 29.99
C LYS A 82 -11.71 11.92 30.01
N TYR A 83 -10.63 11.38 29.43
CA TYR A 83 -10.29 9.97 29.55
C TYR A 83 -9.94 9.56 31.00
N ILE A 84 -9.14 10.36 31.70
CA ILE A 84 -8.72 10.06 33.06
C ILE A 84 -9.93 10.01 34.00
N TYR A 85 -10.82 10.99 33.92
CA TYR A 85 -11.99 11.11 34.80
C TYR A 85 -13.16 10.21 34.37
N GLY A 86 -13.49 10.23 33.07
CA GLY A 86 -14.67 9.54 32.55
C GLY A 86 -14.39 8.21 31.85
N GLY A 87 -13.14 7.87 31.55
CA GLY A 87 -12.82 6.66 30.78
C GLY A 87 -13.33 6.69 29.34
N PHE A 88 -13.69 7.86 28.81
CA PHE A 88 -14.30 8.02 27.49
C PHE A 88 -13.49 8.96 26.60
N VAL A 89 -13.33 8.57 25.32
CA VAL A 89 -12.71 9.39 24.26
C VAL A 89 -13.55 9.29 23.00
N ASN A 90 -14.00 10.42 22.46
CA ASN A 90 -14.70 10.46 21.18
C ASN A 90 -13.74 10.76 20.02
N LEU A 91 -13.32 9.71 19.30
CA LEU A 91 -12.39 9.84 18.17
C LEU A 91 -13.04 10.32 16.87
N LYS A 92 -14.39 10.31 16.75
CA LYS A 92 -15.08 10.57 15.48
C LYS A 92 -14.87 11.99 14.94
N ILE A 93 -14.59 12.93 15.83
CA ILE A 93 -14.45 14.35 15.52
C ILE A 93 -13.01 14.75 15.19
N PHE A 94 -12.04 13.83 15.32
CA PHE A 94 -10.63 14.13 15.18
C PHE A 94 -10.05 13.52 13.89
N GLU A 95 -9.14 14.27 13.27
CA GLU A 95 -8.36 13.78 12.14
C GLU A 95 -7.35 12.71 12.59
N THR A 96 -6.94 11.84 11.67
CA THR A 96 -6.02 10.73 11.99
C THR A 96 -4.70 11.21 12.59
N ARG A 97 -4.19 12.38 12.15
CA ARG A 97 -2.96 12.96 12.69
C ARG A 97 -3.09 13.25 14.18
N PHE A 98 -4.19 13.88 14.59
CA PHE A 98 -4.48 14.15 15.99
C PHE A 98 -4.58 12.86 16.81
N ILE A 99 -5.23 11.81 16.27
CA ILE A 99 -5.33 10.50 16.93
C ILE A 99 -3.93 9.89 17.15
N PHE A 100 -3.05 10.02 16.16
CA PHE A 100 -1.66 9.57 16.28
C PHE A 100 -0.89 10.35 17.34
N ASP A 101 -0.97 11.68 17.34
CA ASP A 101 -0.30 12.51 18.34
C ASP A 101 -0.86 12.24 19.76
N LEU A 102 -2.18 12.03 19.90
CA LEU A 102 -2.82 11.61 21.15
C LEU A 102 -2.27 10.26 21.64
N MET A 103 -2.00 9.31 20.75
CA MET A 103 -1.38 8.02 21.11
C MET A 103 0.02 8.22 21.70
N LEU A 104 0.84 9.10 21.10
CA LEU A 104 2.18 9.41 21.59
C LEU A 104 2.14 10.03 22.98
N ILE A 105 1.26 11.02 23.18
CA ILE A 105 1.13 11.73 24.46
C ILE A 105 0.54 10.79 25.53
N SER A 106 -0.40 9.90 25.16
CA SER A 106 -0.92 8.89 26.07
C SER A 106 0.19 7.96 26.57
N ASN A 107 1.13 7.60 25.71
CA ASN A 107 2.32 6.83 26.09
C ASN A 107 3.26 7.63 27.00
N GLU A 108 3.52 8.90 26.68
CA GLU A 108 4.33 9.80 27.52
C GLU A 108 3.78 9.93 28.96
N LEU A 109 2.45 9.98 29.08
CA LEU A 109 1.75 10.06 30.38
C LEU A 109 1.50 8.69 31.02
N GLU A 110 2.13 7.63 30.53
CA GLU A 110 2.02 6.25 31.03
C GLU A 110 0.54 5.76 31.11
N LEU A 111 -0.30 6.12 30.14
CA LEU A 111 -1.72 5.73 30.03
C LEU A 111 -1.91 4.49 29.15
N GLU A 112 -1.34 3.36 29.57
CA GLU A 112 -1.21 2.12 28.77
C GLU A 112 -2.52 1.66 28.10
N GLU A 113 -3.64 1.66 28.82
CA GLU A 113 -4.96 1.26 28.29
C GLU A 113 -5.37 2.11 27.07
N LEU A 114 -5.24 3.44 27.18
CA LEU A 114 -5.59 4.36 26.09
C LEU A 114 -4.61 4.22 24.93
N THR A 115 -3.31 4.18 25.22
CA THR A 115 -2.26 4.01 24.22
C THR A 115 -2.50 2.77 23.37
N ASN A 116 -2.73 1.61 23.99
CA ASN A 116 -2.97 0.35 23.29
C ASN A 116 -4.26 0.38 22.46
N LYS A 117 -5.32 1.04 22.96
CA LYS A 117 -6.57 1.19 22.19
C LYS A 117 -6.40 2.09 20.97
N LEU A 118 -5.67 3.19 21.10
CA LEU A 118 -5.39 4.11 19.99
C LEU A 118 -4.48 3.47 18.95
N GLU A 119 -3.41 2.78 19.38
CA GLU A 119 -2.51 2.03 18.51
C GLU A 119 -3.28 1.03 17.64
N ASN A 120 -4.11 0.19 18.28
CA ASN A 120 -4.93 -0.80 17.57
C ASN A 120 -5.97 -0.15 16.65
N HIS A 121 -6.57 0.99 17.06
CA HIS A 121 -7.52 1.72 16.22
C HIS A 121 -6.86 2.27 14.95
N LEU A 122 -5.66 2.84 15.08
CA LEU A 122 -4.88 3.36 13.96
C LEU A 122 -4.53 2.26 12.96
N ILE A 123 -4.06 1.10 13.45
CA ILE A 123 -3.75 -0.05 12.60
C ILE A 123 -5.03 -0.61 11.94
N GLY A 124 -6.09 -0.83 12.71
CA GLY A 124 -7.29 -1.51 12.23
C GLY A 124 -8.17 -0.66 11.31
N SER A 125 -8.20 0.66 11.49
CA SER A 125 -9.15 1.54 10.78
C SER A 125 -8.50 2.66 9.97
N LYS A 126 -7.22 2.98 10.23
CA LYS A 126 -6.50 4.09 9.60
C LYS A 126 -5.22 3.64 8.87
N ALA A 127 -5.10 2.35 8.56
CA ALA A 127 -3.94 1.77 7.87
C ALA A 127 -3.52 2.51 6.60
N SER A 128 -4.48 3.00 5.79
CA SER A 128 -4.17 3.78 4.59
C SER A 128 -3.39 5.05 4.91
N TRP A 129 -3.82 5.79 5.93
CA TRP A 129 -3.13 7.01 6.36
C TRP A 129 -1.73 6.68 6.91
N LEU A 130 -1.60 5.58 7.66
CA LEU A 130 -0.31 5.10 8.16
C LEU A 130 0.67 4.78 7.03
N LYS A 131 0.19 4.18 5.94
CA LYS A 131 1.00 3.89 4.74
C LYS A 131 1.42 5.17 4.01
N THR A 132 0.52 6.14 3.87
CA THR A 132 0.84 7.42 3.19
C THR A 132 1.86 8.24 3.99
N HIS A 133 1.86 8.15 5.32
CA HIS A 133 2.78 8.89 6.20
C HIS A 133 3.87 7.99 6.80
N PHE A 134 4.22 6.92 6.08
CA PHE A 134 5.03 5.81 6.62
C PHE A 134 6.35 6.27 7.21
N SER A 135 7.12 7.08 6.47
CA SER A 135 8.44 7.54 6.92
C SER A 135 8.33 8.29 8.26
N PHE A 136 7.47 9.31 8.32
CA PHE A 136 7.21 10.05 9.57
C PHE A 136 6.84 9.14 10.74
N ILE A 137 5.95 8.18 10.54
CA ILE A 137 5.53 7.24 11.59
C ILE A 137 6.69 6.34 12.02
N TYR A 138 7.41 5.76 11.05
CA TYR A 138 8.54 4.89 11.29
C TYR A 138 9.61 5.59 12.11
N HIS A 139 9.98 6.82 11.74
CA HIS A 139 10.91 7.64 12.51
C HIS A 139 10.42 7.87 13.95
N THR A 140 9.13 8.15 14.12
CA THR A 140 8.56 8.51 15.44
C THR A 140 8.51 7.33 16.40
N ILE A 141 8.09 6.15 15.94
CA ILE A 141 7.85 4.99 16.81
C ILE A 141 9.15 4.29 17.23
N PHE A 142 10.16 4.28 16.35
CA PHE A 142 11.43 3.58 16.60
C PHE A 142 12.39 4.37 17.49
N ILE A 143 12.05 5.61 17.87
CA ILE A 143 12.78 6.36 18.91
C ILE A 143 12.42 5.83 20.31
N ASN A 144 11.22 5.29 20.51
CA ASN A 144 10.64 5.11 21.84
C ASN A 144 10.39 3.64 22.26
N ASP A 145 10.74 2.63 21.45
CA ASP A 145 10.63 1.17 21.74
C ASP A 145 9.32 0.68 22.39
N THR A 146 8.24 1.46 22.29
CA THR A 146 7.02 1.30 23.09
C THR A 146 5.84 0.76 22.27
N PHE A 147 5.73 1.16 21.00
CA PHE A 147 4.59 0.83 20.13
C PHE A 147 4.80 -0.47 19.37
N LYS A 148 4.83 -1.62 20.07
CA LYS A 148 5.17 -2.92 19.47
C LYS A 148 4.25 -3.35 18.33
N SER A 149 2.95 -3.04 18.42
CA SER A 149 1.99 -3.45 17.39
C SER A 149 2.22 -2.66 16.10
N LEU A 150 2.44 -1.35 16.25
CA LEU A 150 2.71 -0.44 15.14
C LEU A 150 4.11 -0.66 14.58
N GLU A 151 5.09 -0.97 15.43
CA GLU A 151 6.43 -1.40 15.03
C GLU A 151 6.36 -2.65 14.15
N ASN A 152 5.62 -3.67 14.57
CA ASN A 152 5.40 -4.89 13.77
C ASN A 152 4.67 -4.60 12.46
N PHE A 153 3.65 -3.74 12.49
CA PHE A 153 2.97 -3.27 11.28
C PHE A 153 3.96 -2.62 10.30
N CYS A 154 4.83 -1.73 10.80
CA CYS A 154 5.86 -1.08 10.01
C CYS A 154 6.91 -2.06 9.49
N LYS A 155 7.39 -2.98 10.33
CA LYS A 155 8.34 -4.05 9.95
C LYS A 155 7.79 -4.91 8.82
N ASN A 156 6.50 -5.24 8.84
CA ASN A 156 5.87 -6.04 7.79
C ASN A 156 5.76 -5.30 6.45
N ILE A 157 5.64 -3.97 6.48
CA ILE A 157 5.55 -3.14 5.28
C ILE A 157 6.94 -2.90 4.68
N ILE A 158 7.93 -2.56 5.50
CA ILE A 158 9.26 -2.18 5.00
C ILE A 158 9.99 -3.32 4.29
N VAL A 159 9.70 -4.57 4.66
CA VAL A 159 10.17 -5.78 3.95
C VAL A 159 9.74 -5.78 2.49
N LYS A 160 8.49 -5.41 2.24
CA LYS A 160 7.87 -5.46 0.91
C LYS A 160 8.08 -4.17 0.11
N TYR A 161 8.20 -3.04 0.80
CA TYR A 161 8.29 -1.71 0.21
C TYR A 161 9.41 -0.89 0.87
N PRO A 162 10.68 -1.32 0.77
CA PRO A 162 11.80 -0.60 1.38
C PRO A 162 11.95 0.83 0.86
N ASN A 163 11.52 1.06 -0.38
CA ASN A 163 11.50 2.37 -1.03
C ASN A 163 10.69 3.44 -0.25
N LEU A 164 9.74 3.06 0.61
CA LEU A 164 8.99 4.00 1.46
C LEU A 164 9.86 4.75 2.47
N ILE A 165 11.05 4.24 2.79
CA ILE A 165 12.07 4.89 3.62
C ILE A 165 13.25 5.35 2.76
N PHE A 166 13.76 4.48 1.89
CA PHE A 166 14.99 4.76 1.14
C PHE A 166 14.79 5.79 0.02
N GLU A 167 13.65 5.76 -0.69
CA GLU A 167 13.42 6.57 -1.90
C GLU A 167 12.40 7.70 -1.70
N ASN A 168 11.92 7.91 -0.47
CA ASN A 168 10.86 8.87 -0.20
C ASN A 168 11.38 10.32 -0.25
N SER A 169 10.77 11.16 -1.09
CA SER A 169 11.11 12.58 -1.23
C SER A 169 10.39 13.48 -0.24
N ASP A 170 9.34 12.98 0.43
CA ASP A 170 8.38 13.82 1.11
C ASP A 170 8.47 13.65 2.63
N PHE A 171 8.76 14.77 3.30
CA PHE A 171 8.68 15.06 4.74
C PHE A 171 9.78 14.56 5.69
N THR A 172 10.53 13.49 5.40
CA THR A 172 11.67 13.07 6.24
C THR A 172 12.72 12.41 5.35
N ASP A 173 13.83 13.11 5.10
CA ASP A 173 14.96 12.54 4.35
C ASP A 173 15.54 11.36 5.15
N PHE A 174 15.88 10.26 4.48
CA PHE A 174 16.55 9.10 5.04
C PHE A 174 17.74 9.48 5.94
N THR A 175 18.40 10.58 5.59
CA THR A 175 19.50 11.22 6.33
C THR A 175 19.14 11.64 7.76
N SER A 176 17.86 11.77 8.11
CA SER A 176 17.39 12.13 9.45
C SER A 176 17.11 10.92 10.37
N LEU A 177 17.33 9.69 9.89
CA LEU A 177 17.11 8.48 10.70
C LEU A 177 18.11 8.48 11.87
N PRO A 178 17.65 8.23 13.12
CA PRO A 178 18.57 7.96 14.21
C PRO A 178 19.40 6.71 13.94
N GLU A 179 20.68 6.71 14.32
CA GLU A 179 21.61 5.59 14.08
C GLU A 179 21.05 4.22 14.53
N PRO A 180 20.45 4.07 15.73
CA PRO A 180 19.89 2.77 16.15
C PRO A 180 18.81 2.25 15.21
N VAL A 181 18.00 3.15 14.65
CA VAL A 181 16.93 2.82 13.71
C VAL A 181 17.52 2.35 12.38
N LEU A 182 18.52 3.08 11.86
CA LEU A 182 19.25 2.67 10.65
C LEU A 182 19.93 1.30 10.85
N VAL A 183 20.62 1.09 11.97
CA VAL A 183 21.26 -0.19 12.30
C VAL A 183 20.23 -1.32 12.37
N SER A 184 19.07 -1.10 12.98
CA SER A 184 18.00 -2.09 13.05
C SER A 184 17.48 -2.49 11.66
N LEU A 185 17.41 -1.51 10.73
CA LEU A 185 17.04 -1.74 9.34
C LEU A 185 18.12 -2.57 8.64
N LEU A 186 19.39 -2.19 8.76
CA LEU A 186 20.51 -2.90 8.13
C LEU A 186 20.70 -4.34 8.63
N LYS A 187 20.33 -4.64 9.88
CA LYS A 187 20.38 -6.01 10.42
C LYS A 187 19.45 -6.99 9.72
N ARG A 188 18.40 -6.50 9.04
CA ARG A 188 17.39 -7.34 8.42
C ARG A 188 17.90 -8.07 7.18
N ASP A 189 17.67 -9.37 7.14
CA ASP A 189 17.95 -10.25 6.00
C ASP A 189 16.82 -10.29 4.96
N ASP A 190 15.64 -9.76 5.28
CA ASP A 190 14.45 -9.83 4.45
C ASP A 190 14.16 -8.52 3.67
N LEU A 191 15.07 -7.55 3.69
CA LEU A 191 14.92 -6.31 2.94
C LEU A 191 15.06 -6.53 1.43
N GLN A 192 14.02 -6.19 0.68
CA GLN A 192 13.96 -6.34 -0.78
C GLN A 192 14.58 -5.14 -1.53
N ILE A 193 15.86 -4.87 -1.29
CA ILE A 193 16.60 -3.80 -1.97
C ILE A 193 18.01 -4.27 -2.34
N GLU A 194 18.49 -3.84 -3.50
CA GLU A 194 19.84 -4.17 -3.98
C GLU A 194 20.90 -3.66 -3.02
N GLU A 195 21.90 -4.50 -2.77
CA GLU A 195 22.89 -4.24 -1.73
C GLU A 195 23.74 -2.99 -2.00
N ILE A 196 23.99 -2.70 -3.28
CA ILE A 196 24.67 -1.47 -3.68
C ILE A 196 23.86 -0.21 -3.37
N LYS A 197 22.52 -0.26 -3.46
CA LYS A 197 21.69 0.89 -3.08
C LYS A 197 21.78 1.13 -1.58
N ILE A 198 21.79 0.08 -0.77
CA ILE A 198 21.95 0.20 0.68
C ILE A 198 23.28 0.90 1.00
N TRP A 199 24.37 0.50 0.33
CA TRP A 199 25.67 1.19 0.45
C TRP A 199 25.56 2.67 0.13
N ASP A 200 24.97 3.03 -1.03
CA ASP A 200 24.81 4.43 -1.45
C ASP A 200 24.04 5.25 -0.40
N TYR A 201 22.97 4.70 0.17
CA TYR A 201 22.18 5.35 1.22
C TYR A 201 22.93 5.48 2.54
N VAL A 202 23.68 4.46 2.96
CA VAL A 202 24.49 4.52 4.18
C VAL A 202 25.61 5.55 4.06
N ILE A 203 26.27 5.65 2.91
CA ILE A 203 27.25 6.72 2.65
C ILE A 203 26.58 8.10 2.66
N LYS A 204 25.43 8.25 1.98
CA LYS A 204 24.65 9.51 1.99
C LYS A 204 24.28 9.91 3.43
N TRP A 205 23.81 8.97 4.24
CA TRP A 205 23.49 9.20 5.65
C TRP A 205 24.74 9.60 6.44
N GLY A 206 25.85 8.88 6.33
CA GLY A 206 27.10 9.20 7.03
C GLY A 206 27.65 10.58 6.69
N ILE A 207 27.58 11.00 5.42
CA ILE A 207 27.97 12.34 5.00
C ILE A 207 27.04 13.40 5.59
N SER A 208 25.73 13.15 5.59
CA SER A 208 24.73 14.10 6.12
C SER A 208 24.87 14.37 7.61
N GLN A 209 25.35 13.40 8.39
CA GLN A 209 25.63 13.59 9.82
C GLN A 209 26.86 14.46 10.08
N ASN A 210 27.66 14.75 9.05
CA ASN A 210 28.91 15.50 9.16
C ASN A 210 28.92 16.68 8.17
N PRO A 211 28.22 17.78 8.47
CA PRO A 211 28.06 18.92 7.55
C PRO A 211 29.37 19.62 7.16
N THR A 212 30.47 19.37 7.89
CA THR A 212 31.81 19.92 7.63
C THR A 212 32.59 19.15 6.56
N LEU A 213 32.09 18.00 6.10
CA LEU A 213 32.76 17.23 5.04
C LEU A 213 32.64 17.93 3.67
N PRO A 214 33.70 17.89 2.84
CA PRO A 214 33.64 18.44 1.49
C PRO A 214 32.58 17.75 0.64
N LYS A 215 31.89 18.52 -0.21
CA LYS A 215 30.89 17.98 -1.14
C LYS A 215 31.51 17.16 -2.27
N ASN A 216 32.69 17.55 -2.73
CA ASN A 216 33.42 16.82 -3.77
C ASN A 216 34.37 15.80 -3.12
N LEU A 217 34.30 14.55 -3.55
CA LEU A 217 35.14 13.46 -3.04
C LEU A 217 36.64 13.67 -3.34
N ASP A 218 36.97 14.41 -4.41
CA ASP A 218 38.37 14.70 -4.76
C ASP A 218 39.08 15.57 -3.71
N GLU A 219 38.31 16.30 -2.89
CA GLU A 219 38.81 17.17 -1.83
C GLU A 219 39.04 16.42 -0.51
N TRP A 220 38.67 15.13 -0.44
CA TRP A 220 38.70 14.37 0.81
C TRP A 220 40.10 13.98 1.22
N ASN A 221 40.48 14.37 2.44
CA ASN A 221 41.72 13.96 3.07
C ASN A 221 41.52 12.73 3.99
N LYS A 222 42.60 12.28 4.65
CA LYS A 222 42.54 11.12 5.56
C LYS A 222 41.65 11.36 6.79
N GLU A 223 41.58 12.59 7.27
CA GLU A 223 40.76 12.96 8.43
C GLU A 223 39.28 12.93 8.07
N ASN A 224 38.89 13.43 6.90
CA ASN A 224 37.52 13.32 6.39
C ASN A 224 37.02 11.87 6.32
N LEU A 225 37.87 10.97 5.82
CA LEU A 225 37.56 9.53 5.78
C LEU A 225 37.49 8.90 7.16
N LEU A 226 38.29 9.35 8.12
CA LEU A 226 38.24 8.88 9.50
C LEU A 226 36.94 9.33 10.19
N THR A 227 36.51 10.58 9.98
CA THR A 227 35.23 11.09 10.48
C THR A 227 34.04 10.28 9.95
N LEU A 228 34.01 10.02 8.64
CA LEU A 228 32.99 9.17 8.04
C LEU A 228 33.04 7.74 8.60
N LYS A 229 34.24 7.16 8.76
CA LYS A 229 34.44 5.83 9.34
C LYS A 229 33.87 5.73 10.75
N THR A 230 34.15 6.71 11.60
CA THR A 230 33.64 6.74 12.98
C THR A 230 32.12 6.84 12.99
N THR A 231 31.54 7.69 12.14
CA THR A 231 30.09 7.86 12.02
C THR A 231 29.39 6.58 11.56
N LEU A 232 29.99 5.85 10.61
CA LEU A 232 29.40 4.64 10.05
C LEU A 232 29.79 3.36 10.78
N GLN A 233 30.52 3.46 11.90
CA GLN A 233 31.14 2.31 12.56
C GLN A 233 30.13 1.20 12.91
N GLN A 234 28.92 1.57 13.35
CA GLN A 234 27.88 0.58 13.66
C GLN A 234 27.10 0.11 12.42
N CYS A 235 27.16 0.84 11.31
CA CYS A 235 26.44 0.49 10.07
C CYS A 235 27.25 -0.44 9.17
N LEU A 236 28.56 -0.18 9.01
CA LEU A 236 29.44 -0.92 8.10
C LEU A 236 29.42 -2.45 8.30
N PRO A 237 29.38 -3.01 9.52
CA PRO A 237 29.34 -4.45 9.73
C PRO A 237 28.10 -5.14 9.15
N TYR A 238 27.03 -4.39 8.82
CA TYR A 238 25.77 -4.92 8.31
C TYR A 238 25.61 -4.72 6.79
N ILE A 239 26.66 -4.29 6.08
CA ILE A 239 26.68 -4.28 4.62
C ILE A 239 27.15 -5.64 4.11
N ARG A 240 26.42 -6.19 3.14
CA ARG A 240 26.68 -7.52 2.56
C ARG A 240 27.64 -7.40 1.37
N TYR A 241 28.88 -6.97 1.63
CA TYR A 241 29.87 -6.62 0.60
C TYR A 241 30.09 -7.69 -0.48
N PHE A 242 30.10 -8.97 -0.11
CA PHE A 242 30.30 -10.09 -1.03
C PHE A 242 29.12 -10.36 -1.98
N HIS A 243 27.99 -9.70 -1.74
CA HIS A 243 26.78 -9.76 -2.59
C HIS A 243 26.61 -8.52 -3.47
N ILE A 244 27.63 -7.64 -3.51
CA ILE A 244 27.66 -6.45 -4.38
C ILE A 244 28.38 -6.82 -5.70
N PRO A 245 27.86 -6.41 -6.87
CA PRO A 245 28.54 -6.66 -8.15
C PRO A 245 29.96 -6.09 -8.19
N GLY A 246 30.88 -6.80 -8.84
CA GLY A 246 32.30 -6.41 -8.86
C GLY A 246 32.57 -5.03 -9.44
N ASN A 247 31.85 -4.64 -10.50
CA ASN A 247 31.96 -3.30 -11.08
C ASN A 247 31.57 -2.22 -10.06
N ASP A 248 30.47 -2.44 -9.32
CA ASP A 248 30.03 -1.51 -8.28
C ASP A 248 31.02 -1.42 -7.11
N ILE A 249 31.71 -2.53 -6.76
CA ILE A 249 32.77 -2.50 -5.75
C ILE A 249 33.92 -1.57 -6.19
N LEU A 250 34.34 -1.67 -7.45
CA LEU A 250 35.42 -0.83 -8.00
C LEU A 250 35.00 0.63 -8.15
N ASP A 251 33.79 0.88 -8.62
CA ASP A 251 33.35 2.25 -8.94
C ASP A 251 32.86 3.01 -7.70
N LYS A 252 32.14 2.34 -6.79
CA LYS A 252 31.44 2.99 -5.67
C LYS A 252 32.01 2.70 -4.28
N ILE A 253 32.67 1.55 -4.07
CA ILE A 253 33.22 1.20 -2.75
C ILE A 253 34.71 1.55 -2.65
N GLN A 254 35.48 1.29 -3.71
CA GLN A 254 36.92 1.55 -3.76
C GLN A 254 37.32 3.00 -3.36
N PRO A 255 36.59 4.06 -3.74
CA PRO A 255 36.90 5.42 -3.29
C PRO A 255 36.92 5.54 -1.76
N PHE A 256 36.07 4.77 -1.08
CA PHE A 256 35.92 4.76 0.36
C PHE A 256 36.69 3.63 1.07
N LYS A 257 37.53 2.85 0.38
CA LYS A 257 38.19 1.65 0.95
C LYS A 257 38.88 1.84 2.31
N LYS A 258 39.33 3.07 2.63
CA LYS A 258 39.98 3.38 3.92
C LYS A 258 39.02 3.34 5.12
N ILE A 259 37.71 3.44 4.89
CA ILE A 259 36.72 3.31 5.97
C ILE A 259 36.50 1.85 6.37
N LEU A 260 36.80 0.91 5.48
CA LEU A 260 36.67 -0.52 5.71
C LEU A 260 37.82 -1.07 6.55
N ASP A 261 37.62 -2.27 7.12
CA ASP A 261 38.71 -3.02 7.72
C ASP A 261 39.71 -3.50 6.64
N LYS A 262 41.00 -3.55 6.99
CA LYS A 262 42.05 -3.93 6.04
C LYS A 262 41.90 -5.38 5.56
N GLN A 263 41.52 -6.30 6.45
CA GLN A 263 41.29 -7.70 6.09
C GLN A 263 40.06 -7.81 5.20
N LEU A 264 38.98 -7.10 5.52
CA LEU A 264 37.77 -7.07 4.69
C LEU A 264 38.06 -6.61 3.26
N TRP A 265 38.83 -5.52 3.09
CA TRP A 265 39.19 -5.05 1.75
C TRP A 265 40.06 -6.06 0.99
N LYS A 266 41.02 -6.69 1.67
CA LYS A 266 41.88 -7.72 1.08
C LYS A 266 41.05 -8.92 0.60
N ASP A 267 40.14 -9.40 1.44
CA ASP A 267 39.27 -10.53 1.14
C ASP A 267 38.29 -10.22 0.00
N LEU A 268 37.75 -8.99 -0.05
CA LEU A 268 36.88 -8.55 -1.13
C LEU A 268 37.61 -8.54 -2.48
N MET A 269 38.84 -8.01 -2.52
CA MET A 269 39.66 -8.03 -3.74
C MET A 269 40.04 -9.45 -4.17
N GLN A 270 40.31 -10.35 -3.21
CA GLN A 270 40.56 -11.76 -3.51
C GLN A 270 39.31 -12.43 -4.09
N TYR A 271 38.15 -12.20 -3.48
CA TYR A 271 36.87 -12.76 -3.90
C TYR A 271 36.51 -12.34 -5.34
N LEU A 272 36.80 -11.10 -5.74
CA LEU A 272 36.60 -10.63 -7.12
C LEU A 272 37.46 -11.38 -8.15
N ILE A 273 38.64 -11.86 -7.76
CA ILE A 273 39.58 -12.55 -8.66
C ILE A 273 39.32 -14.07 -8.65
N SER A 274 39.01 -14.63 -7.49
CA SER A 274 38.84 -16.08 -7.29
C SER A 274 37.80 -16.33 -6.19
N PRO A 275 36.49 -16.38 -6.54
CA PRO A 275 35.38 -16.49 -5.58
C PRO A 275 35.42 -17.77 -4.75
N ASP A 276 36.00 -18.85 -5.28
CA ASP A 276 36.06 -20.16 -4.62
C ASP A 276 37.10 -20.25 -3.49
N ARG A 277 37.95 -19.22 -3.33
CA ARG A 277 38.95 -19.22 -2.26
C ARG A 277 38.32 -18.82 -0.93
N PRO A 278 38.71 -19.48 0.18
CA PRO A 278 38.24 -19.09 1.49
C PRO A 278 38.71 -17.67 1.84
N VAL A 279 37.87 -16.94 2.57
CA VAL A 279 38.14 -15.61 3.12
C VAL A 279 38.03 -15.64 4.64
N ASP A 280 38.76 -14.76 5.32
CA ASP A 280 38.76 -14.68 6.80
C ASP A 280 37.60 -13.84 7.32
N SER A 281 37.08 -12.94 6.48
CA SER A 281 35.98 -12.04 6.79
C SER A 281 34.65 -12.77 6.93
N ILE A 282 33.81 -12.30 7.85
CA ILE A 282 32.44 -12.81 8.02
C ILE A 282 31.63 -12.47 6.76
N ILE A 283 31.16 -13.51 6.07
CA ILE A 283 30.22 -13.37 4.95
C ILE A 283 28.80 -13.41 5.52
N LEU A 284 28.11 -12.27 5.45
CA LEU A 284 26.69 -12.21 5.77
C LEU A 284 25.86 -12.93 4.70
N PRO A 285 24.72 -13.55 5.06
CA PRO A 285 23.82 -14.13 4.08
C PRO A 285 23.29 -13.03 3.13
N ALA A 286 23.02 -13.40 1.88
CA ALA A 286 22.38 -12.50 0.95
C ALA A 286 21.03 -12.06 1.52
N ARG A 287 20.73 -10.77 1.45
CA ARG A 287 19.37 -10.31 1.72
C ARG A 287 18.45 -11.00 0.71
N SER A 288 17.33 -11.51 1.21
CA SER A 288 16.27 -12.10 0.40
C SER A 288 15.65 -10.99 -0.43
N VAL A 289 16.30 -10.64 -1.54
CA VAL A 289 15.61 -10.12 -2.71
C VAL A 289 14.82 -11.32 -3.21
N LEU A 290 13.64 -11.55 -2.61
CA LEU A 290 12.56 -12.09 -3.41
C LEU A 290 12.53 -11.15 -4.60
N ILE A 291 13.03 -11.59 -5.76
CA ILE A 291 12.72 -10.92 -7.01
C ILE A 291 11.22 -10.79 -6.93
N PRO A 292 10.67 -9.58 -6.77
CA PRO A 292 9.26 -9.45 -6.94
C PRO A 292 9.10 -9.89 -8.39
N GLU A 293 8.45 -11.03 -8.63
CA GLU A 293 7.53 -11.05 -9.76
C GLU A 293 6.70 -9.79 -9.53
N LEU A 294 7.05 -8.72 -10.25
CA LEU A 294 6.56 -7.38 -9.98
C LEU A 294 5.07 -7.47 -9.66
N PRO A 295 4.62 -7.14 -8.45
CA PRO A 295 3.30 -6.56 -8.35
C PRO A 295 3.48 -5.24 -9.10
N THR A 296 3.02 -5.21 -10.35
CA THR A 296 2.72 -3.98 -11.06
C THR A 296 2.10 -3.04 -10.05
N ARG A 297 2.75 -1.87 -9.85
CA ARG A 297 2.29 -0.71 -9.07
C ARG A 297 0.84 -0.88 -8.62
N GLU A 298 0.55 -0.82 -7.32
CA GLU A 298 -0.80 -0.48 -6.84
C GLU A 298 -1.11 0.99 -7.25
N LYS A 299 -1.21 1.27 -8.56
CA LYS A 299 -2.38 1.95 -9.07
C LYS A 299 -3.52 1.01 -8.69
N GLY A 300 -4.48 1.47 -7.89
CA GLY A 300 -5.56 0.63 -7.37
C GLY A 300 -6.03 -0.36 -8.44
N SER A 301 -6.18 -1.64 -8.04
CA SER A 301 -6.39 -2.80 -8.93
C SER A 301 -6.93 -2.40 -10.31
N PHE A 302 -6.11 -2.57 -11.37
CA PHE A 302 -6.46 -2.16 -12.74
C PHE A 302 -7.78 -2.79 -13.21
N SER A 303 -8.18 -3.89 -12.59
CA SER A 303 -9.46 -4.57 -12.72
C SER A 303 -10.07 -4.88 -11.35
N THR A 304 -11.39 -4.78 -11.20
CA THR A 304 -12.12 -5.32 -10.02
C THR A 304 -12.67 -6.73 -10.26
N ILE A 305 -12.62 -7.23 -11.50
CA ILE A 305 -13.25 -8.50 -11.92
C ILE A 305 -12.22 -9.59 -12.22
N ILE A 306 -11.10 -9.25 -12.85
CA ILE A 306 -10.10 -10.22 -13.33
C ILE A 306 -8.72 -10.01 -12.69
N THR A 307 -7.96 -11.09 -12.63
CA THR A 307 -6.60 -11.13 -12.07
C THR A 307 -5.55 -11.08 -13.18
N ASN A 308 -4.29 -10.91 -12.77
CA ASN A 308 -3.14 -11.02 -13.64
C ASN A 308 -3.07 -12.37 -14.38
N GLU A 309 -3.49 -13.48 -13.75
CA GLU A 309 -3.54 -14.78 -14.43
C GLU A 309 -4.51 -14.77 -15.62
N HIS A 310 -5.70 -14.19 -15.46
CA HIS A 310 -6.67 -14.10 -16.56
C HIS A 310 -6.12 -13.30 -17.75
N ILE A 311 -5.34 -12.25 -17.47
CA ILE A 311 -4.65 -11.48 -18.52
C ILE A 311 -3.67 -12.35 -19.30
N THR A 312 -2.92 -13.24 -18.63
CA THR A 312 -2.01 -14.16 -19.34
C THR A 312 -2.75 -15.12 -20.27
N GLU A 313 -3.91 -15.62 -19.84
CA GLU A 313 -4.75 -16.51 -20.62
C GLU A 313 -5.31 -15.79 -21.85
N ILE A 314 -5.96 -14.64 -21.65
CA ILE A 314 -6.52 -13.83 -22.74
C ILE A 314 -5.43 -13.42 -23.74
N SER A 315 -4.27 -12.98 -23.26
CA SER A 315 -3.12 -12.62 -24.12
C SER A 315 -2.67 -13.81 -24.98
N SER A 316 -2.59 -15.00 -24.40
CA SER A 316 -2.24 -16.21 -25.16
C SER A 316 -3.28 -16.57 -26.21
N TRP A 317 -4.57 -16.32 -25.93
CA TRP A 317 -5.66 -16.59 -26.87
C TRP A 317 -5.67 -15.64 -28.05
N ILE A 318 -5.33 -14.37 -27.84
CA ILE A 318 -5.14 -13.35 -28.88
C ILE A 318 -4.04 -13.81 -29.86
N ASP A 319 -2.88 -14.22 -29.35
CA ASP A 319 -1.76 -14.71 -30.17
C ASP A 319 -1.93 -16.14 -30.69
N ARG A 320 -3.03 -16.82 -30.34
CA ARG A 320 -3.28 -18.25 -30.63
C ARG A 320 -2.17 -19.18 -30.12
N LYS A 321 -1.53 -18.81 -29.02
CA LYS A 321 -0.47 -19.59 -28.38
C LYS A 321 -1.07 -20.79 -27.63
N PRO A 322 -0.47 -22.00 -27.72
CA PRO A 322 -0.98 -23.19 -27.03
C PRO A 322 -0.77 -23.15 -25.51
N SER A 323 0.25 -22.42 -25.05
CA SER A 323 0.56 -22.24 -23.63
C SER A 323 0.36 -20.78 -23.21
N THR A 324 -0.02 -20.57 -21.96
CA THR A 324 -0.16 -19.22 -21.40
C THR A 324 1.19 -18.49 -21.38
N TYR A 325 1.14 -17.16 -21.46
CA TYR A 325 2.31 -16.34 -21.21
C TYR A 325 2.64 -16.36 -19.71
N SER A 326 3.91 -16.30 -19.36
CA SER A 326 4.31 -15.84 -18.01
C SER A 326 4.02 -14.34 -17.90
N LEU A 327 3.66 -13.85 -16.71
CA LEU A 327 3.35 -12.44 -16.47
C LEU A 327 4.44 -11.47 -16.97
N ALA A 328 5.71 -11.83 -16.79
CA ALA A 328 6.87 -11.04 -17.21
C ALA A 328 6.98 -10.86 -18.75
N HIS A 329 6.35 -11.74 -19.53
CA HIS A 329 6.52 -11.82 -20.98
C HIS A 329 5.22 -11.58 -21.75
N ILE A 330 4.20 -10.96 -21.13
CA ILE A 330 2.97 -10.58 -21.84
C ILE A 330 3.28 -9.47 -22.86
N PRO A 331 3.03 -9.69 -24.18
CA PRO A 331 3.34 -8.73 -25.22
C PRO A 331 2.32 -7.58 -25.33
N TYR A 332 1.33 -7.56 -24.44
CA TYR A 332 0.24 -6.60 -24.44
C TYR A 332 0.17 -5.79 -23.14
N GLU A 333 -0.33 -4.57 -23.25
CA GLU A 333 -0.84 -3.74 -22.16
C GLU A 333 -2.36 -3.68 -22.25
N PHE A 334 -3.04 -3.87 -21.11
CA PHE A 334 -4.50 -3.79 -21.00
C PHE A 334 -4.87 -2.48 -20.32
N GLN A 335 -5.34 -1.52 -21.11
CA GLN A 335 -5.77 -0.21 -20.64
C GLN A 335 -7.28 -0.24 -20.35
N LEU A 336 -7.69 -0.09 -19.09
CA LEU A 336 -9.10 0.02 -18.71
C LEU A 336 -9.69 1.30 -19.33
N ILE A 337 -10.73 1.17 -20.15
CA ILE A 337 -11.43 2.30 -20.78
C ILE A 337 -12.86 2.48 -20.26
N LEU A 338 -13.46 1.44 -19.67
CA LEU A 338 -14.79 1.49 -19.10
C LEU A 338 -14.91 0.53 -17.92
N ARG A 339 -15.51 0.98 -16.82
CA ARG A 339 -15.91 0.14 -15.67
C ARG A 339 -17.33 0.50 -15.25
N GLY A 340 -18.24 -0.47 -15.21
CA GLY A 340 -19.64 -0.25 -14.89
C GLY A 340 -19.86 0.43 -13.54
N SER A 341 -19.16 -0.01 -12.49
CA SER A 341 -19.24 0.61 -11.15
C SER A 341 -18.73 2.05 -11.07
N VAL A 342 -17.99 2.54 -12.07
CA VAL A 342 -17.48 3.92 -12.14
C VAL A 342 -18.26 4.76 -13.14
N ASN A 343 -18.54 4.21 -14.32
CA ASN A 343 -19.11 4.94 -15.46
C ASN A 343 -20.61 4.73 -15.61
N GLY A 344 -21.20 3.79 -14.88
CA GLY A 344 -22.60 3.42 -14.98
C GLY A 344 -22.84 2.17 -15.83
N PHE A 345 -24.06 1.64 -15.71
CA PHE A 345 -24.48 0.35 -16.30
C PHE A 345 -25.45 0.49 -17.47
N ALA A 346 -25.62 1.70 -18.00
CA ALA A 346 -26.51 1.93 -19.12
C ALA A 346 -25.91 1.36 -20.42
N PRO A 347 -26.70 0.71 -21.29
CA PRO A 347 -26.22 0.22 -22.58
C PRO A 347 -25.58 1.31 -23.45
N GLN A 348 -26.14 2.52 -23.41
CA GLN A 348 -25.62 3.67 -24.15
C GLN A 348 -24.18 4.02 -23.74
N THR A 349 -23.83 3.88 -22.45
CA THR A 349 -22.48 4.17 -21.94
C THR A 349 -21.40 3.35 -22.64
N PHE A 350 -21.70 2.08 -22.98
CA PHE A 350 -20.79 1.25 -23.74
C PHE A 350 -20.50 1.84 -25.12
N TRP A 351 -21.55 2.21 -25.87
CA TRP A 351 -21.41 2.72 -27.23
C TRP A 351 -20.74 4.09 -27.26
N ASP A 352 -21.08 4.98 -26.33
CA ASP A 352 -20.47 6.31 -26.23
C ASP A 352 -18.97 6.23 -25.90
N THR A 353 -18.56 5.24 -25.09
CA THR A 353 -17.17 5.09 -24.62
C THR A 353 -16.32 4.27 -25.58
N CYS A 354 -16.88 3.20 -26.15
CA CYS A 354 -16.12 2.24 -26.96
C CYS A 354 -16.15 2.55 -28.46
N HIS A 355 -16.94 3.52 -28.91
CA HIS A 355 -16.89 3.97 -30.30
C HIS A 355 -15.45 4.33 -30.71
N ASP A 356 -15.06 3.90 -31.92
CA ASP A 356 -13.71 4.08 -32.48
C ASP A 356 -12.57 3.33 -31.75
N HIS A 357 -12.89 2.53 -30.73
CA HIS A 357 -11.94 1.62 -30.12
C HIS A 357 -11.94 0.26 -30.82
N SER A 358 -10.75 -0.18 -31.24
CA SER A 358 -10.45 -1.55 -31.68
C SER A 358 -9.59 -2.30 -30.66
N CYS A 359 -9.36 -3.60 -30.90
CA CYS A 359 -8.58 -4.47 -30.02
C CYS A 359 -9.08 -4.42 -28.57
N THR A 360 -10.37 -4.60 -28.36
CA THR A 360 -11.00 -4.49 -27.04
C THR A 360 -11.33 -5.85 -26.45
N VAL A 361 -11.21 -5.97 -25.13
CA VAL A 361 -11.66 -7.14 -24.35
C VAL A 361 -12.77 -6.68 -23.43
N VAL A 362 -13.94 -7.30 -23.56
CA VAL A 362 -15.10 -7.11 -22.70
C VAL A 362 -15.07 -8.20 -21.62
N ILE A 363 -15.25 -7.80 -20.36
CA ILE A 363 -15.26 -8.66 -19.18
C ILE A 363 -16.54 -8.36 -18.39
N MET A 364 -17.26 -9.40 -17.97
CA MET A 364 -18.53 -9.25 -17.26
C MET A 364 -18.65 -10.28 -16.14
N LYS A 365 -18.89 -9.79 -14.91
CA LYS A 365 -19.10 -10.61 -13.72
C LYS A 365 -20.57 -10.91 -13.54
N ILE A 366 -20.94 -12.19 -13.54
CA ILE A 366 -22.35 -12.60 -13.48
C ILE A 366 -22.90 -12.50 -12.06
N LYS A 367 -24.13 -12.00 -11.92
CA LYS A 367 -24.79 -11.81 -10.61
C LYS A 367 -25.28 -13.14 -10.05
N GLY A 368 -24.88 -13.43 -8.81
CA GLY A 368 -25.30 -14.63 -8.09
C GLY A 368 -24.52 -15.89 -8.48
N THR A 369 -23.44 -15.77 -9.26
CA THR A 369 -22.58 -16.89 -9.63
C THR A 369 -21.10 -16.51 -9.54
N ASP A 370 -20.22 -17.51 -9.58
CA ASP A 370 -18.78 -17.29 -9.71
C ASP A 370 -18.34 -17.05 -11.17
N GLU A 371 -19.26 -17.07 -12.13
CA GLU A 371 -18.94 -16.96 -13.56
C GLU A 371 -18.44 -15.57 -13.97
N ILE A 372 -17.43 -15.56 -14.82
CA ILE A 372 -16.95 -14.39 -15.54
C ILE A 372 -16.97 -14.74 -17.02
N PHE A 373 -17.75 -14.00 -17.80
CA PHE A 373 -17.76 -14.14 -19.26
C PHE A 373 -17.05 -12.96 -19.92
N GLY A 374 -16.73 -13.11 -21.19
CA GLY A 374 -16.14 -12.03 -21.96
C GLY A 374 -15.96 -12.38 -23.43
N GLY A 375 -15.51 -11.38 -24.17
CA GLY A 375 -15.22 -11.49 -25.59
C GLY A 375 -14.14 -10.52 -26.03
N TYR A 376 -13.34 -10.94 -27.00
CA TYR A 376 -12.35 -10.10 -27.66
C TYR A 376 -12.87 -9.64 -29.02
N ASN A 377 -12.85 -8.33 -29.26
CA ASN A 377 -13.12 -7.73 -30.56
C ASN A 377 -11.82 -7.10 -31.11
N PRO A 378 -11.21 -7.68 -32.16
CA PRO A 378 -10.04 -7.09 -32.81
C PRO A 378 -10.37 -5.87 -33.66
N LEU A 379 -11.64 -5.66 -34.03
CA LEU A 379 -12.09 -4.60 -34.92
C LEU A 379 -12.69 -3.42 -34.14
N VAL A 380 -12.93 -2.31 -34.84
CA VAL A 380 -13.53 -1.10 -34.27
C VAL A 380 -15.01 -1.32 -33.92
N TRP A 381 -15.45 -0.85 -32.76
CA TRP A 381 -16.87 -0.65 -32.47
C TRP A 381 -17.37 0.63 -33.16
N ASP A 382 -18.31 0.50 -34.07
CA ASP A 382 -18.89 1.63 -34.80
C ASP A 382 -20.33 1.87 -34.34
N ALA A 383 -20.53 2.96 -33.59
CA ALA A 383 -21.82 3.36 -33.07
C ALA A 383 -22.69 4.11 -34.11
N ASN A 384 -22.17 4.39 -35.31
CA ASN A 384 -22.89 5.15 -36.35
C ASN A 384 -23.48 4.27 -37.45
N THR A 385 -23.45 2.94 -37.30
CA THR A 385 -24.04 2.02 -38.27
C THR A 385 -25.57 1.98 -38.17
N ASN A 386 -26.23 1.48 -39.22
CA ASN A 386 -27.66 1.13 -39.20
C ASN A 386 -27.92 -0.30 -38.67
N GLY A 387 -26.98 -0.87 -37.92
CA GLY A 387 -26.96 -2.29 -37.60
C GLY A 387 -26.18 -3.07 -38.66
N ALA A 388 -24.98 -3.56 -38.32
CA ALA A 388 -24.12 -4.27 -39.25
C ALA A 388 -23.34 -5.39 -38.54
N TRP A 389 -23.36 -6.58 -39.16
CA TRP A 389 -22.46 -7.65 -38.79
C TRP A 389 -21.06 -7.37 -39.31
N ILE A 390 -20.07 -7.44 -38.43
CA ILE A 390 -18.66 -7.29 -38.78
C ILE A 390 -18.03 -8.66 -38.91
N GLN A 391 -17.37 -8.89 -40.05
CA GLN A 391 -16.71 -10.14 -40.34
C GLN A 391 -15.31 -10.20 -39.72
N THR A 392 -15.03 -11.20 -38.87
CA THR A 392 -13.67 -11.50 -38.39
C THR A 392 -13.49 -12.97 -38.02
N LYS A 393 -12.26 -13.47 -38.13
CA LYS A 393 -11.85 -14.80 -37.64
C LYS A 393 -11.07 -14.74 -36.32
N ASP A 394 -10.71 -13.53 -35.89
CA ASP A 394 -9.77 -13.30 -34.78
C ASP A 394 -10.47 -12.91 -33.47
N SER A 395 -11.79 -12.72 -33.51
CA SER A 395 -12.61 -12.64 -32.29
C SER A 395 -12.73 -14.02 -31.62
N PHE A 396 -13.03 -13.99 -30.33
CA PHE A 396 -13.37 -15.16 -29.53
C PHE A 396 -14.21 -14.72 -28.32
N ILE A 397 -15.01 -15.64 -27.79
CA ILE A 397 -15.69 -15.49 -26.49
C ILE A 397 -15.11 -16.48 -25.50
N PHE A 398 -15.27 -16.19 -24.21
CA PHE A 398 -14.68 -17.03 -23.17
C PHE A 398 -15.44 -16.98 -21.85
N SER A 399 -15.21 -18.01 -21.03
CA SER A 399 -15.46 -18.02 -19.59
C SER A 399 -14.13 -18.20 -18.87
N LEU A 400 -13.90 -17.46 -17.78
CA LEU A 400 -12.67 -17.55 -16.99
C LEU A 400 -12.88 -18.41 -15.74
N LYS A 401 -11.86 -19.19 -15.37
CA LYS A 401 -11.78 -19.85 -14.07
C LYS A 401 -11.90 -18.81 -12.96
N ASN A 402 -12.76 -19.04 -11.96
CA ASN A 402 -12.94 -18.12 -10.84
C ASN A 402 -13.75 -18.81 -9.73
N GLY A 403 -13.36 -18.59 -8.48
CA GLY A 403 -14.03 -19.19 -7.32
C GLY A 403 -14.09 -20.71 -7.44
N ASN A 404 -15.31 -21.26 -7.54
CA ASN A 404 -15.52 -22.71 -7.69
C ASN A 404 -15.26 -23.25 -9.11
N ILE A 405 -15.11 -22.39 -10.12
CA ILE A 405 -14.88 -22.78 -11.51
C ILE A 405 -13.38 -22.99 -11.74
N GLN A 406 -12.98 -24.24 -11.99
CA GLN A 406 -11.56 -24.64 -12.05
C GLN A 406 -10.87 -24.33 -13.38
N ASN A 407 -11.61 -24.34 -14.49
CA ASN A 407 -11.03 -24.22 -15.83
C ASN A 407 -11.70 -23.12 -16.65
N SER A 408 -10.87 -22.34 -17.35
CA SER A 408 -11.33 -21.38 -18.36
C SER A 408 -11.71 -22.09 -19.66
N ILE A 409 -12.68 -21.52 -20.38
CA ILE A 409 -13.16 -22.03 -21.67
C ILE A 409 -12.99 -20.93 -22.71
N LEU A 410 -12.21 -21.21 -23.75
CA LEU A 410 -12.09 -20.38 -24.95
C LEU A 410 -12.96 -20.93 -26.07
N SER A 411 -13.76 -20.10 -26.73
CA SER A 411 -14.54 -20.45 -27.92
C SER A 411 -14.25 -19.47 -29.06
N ARG A 412 -13.72 -19.97 -30.17
CA ARG A 412 -13.34 -19.13 -31.32
C ARG A 412 -14.50 -19.00 -32.30
N VAL A 413 -14.42 -18.02 -33.18
CA VAL A 413 -15.45 -17.78 -34.19
C VAL A 413 -15.56 -18.97 -35.14
N LYS A 414 -16.76 -19.54 -35.24
CA LYS A 414 -17.14 -20.58 -36.22
C LYS A 414 -17.71 -19.98 -37.50
N ARG A 415 -18.47 -18.88 -37.38
CA ARG A 415 -19.10 -18.17 -38.51
C ARG A 415 -18.58 -16.74 -38.60
N PRO A 416 -17.49 -16.49 -39.37
CA PRO A 416 -16.86 -15.17 -39.44
C PRO A 416 -17.80 -14.03 -39.77
N LYS A 417 -18.79 -14.25 -40.65
CA LYS A 417 -19.78 -13.25 -41.07
C LYS A 417 -20.68 -12.74 -39.93
N TYR A 418 -20.76 -13.45 -38.81
CA TYR A 418 -21.63 -13.14 -37.66
C TYR A 418 -20.82 -13.08 -36.36
N ALA A 419 -19.58 -12.58 -36.44
CA ALA A 419 -18.67 -12.56 -35.30
C ALA A 419 -19.02 -11.44 -34.32
N ILE A 420 -19.20 -10.21 -34.80
CA ILE A 420 -19.49 -9.04 -33.98
C ILE A 420 -20.66 -8.27 -34.60
N MET A 421 -21.58 -7.77 -33.78
CA MET A 421 -22.65 -6.88 -34.24
C MET A 421 -22.38 -5.45 -33.78
N ASN A 422 -22.26 -4.52 -34.73
CA ASN A 422 -22.42 -3.10 -34.48
C ASN A 422 -23.91 -2.76 -34.55
N LEU A 423 -24.45 -2.14 -33.51
CA LEU A 423 -25.89 -1.93 -33.40
C LEU A 423 -26.31 -0.58 -33.97
N SER A 424 -27.56 -0.52 -34.47
CA SER A 424 -28.16 0.74 -34.89
C SER A 424 -28.29 1.70 -33.72
N LYS A 425 -28.20 3.01 -33.98
CA LYS A 425 -28.29 4.05 -32.95
C LYS A 425 -29.55 3.93 -32.08
N SER A 426 -30.67 3.50 -32.64
CA SER A 426 -31.92 3.25 -31.90
C SER A 426 -31.86 2.03 -30.97
N ALA A 427 -31.06 1.01 -31.30
CA ALA A 427 -30.93 -0.21 -30.50
C ALA A 427 -29.93 -0.02 -29.33
N GLN A 428 -28.95 0.87 -29.48
CA GLN A 428 -27.90 1.12 -28.48
C GLN A 428 -28.43 1.55 -27.10
N ILE A 429 -29.67 2.05 -27.03
CA ILE A 429 -30.33 2.39 -25.76
C ILE A 429 -30.54 1.17 -24.86
N SER A 430 -30.68 -0.02 -25.45
CA SER A 430 -31.07 -1.25 -24.75
C SER A 430 -30.05 -2.38 -24.88
N TRP A 431 -29.12 -2.28 -25.81
CA TRP A 431 -28.16 -3.33 -26.13
C TRP A 431 -26.72 -2.86 -25.97
N GLY A 432 -25.86 -3.72 -25.42
CA GLY A 432 -24.43 -3.46 -25.22
C GLY A 432 -23.54 -4.26 -26.18
N PRO A 433 -22.39 -4.77 -25.69
CA PRO A 433 -21.51 -5.64 -26.47
C PRO A 433 -22.26 -6.87 -27.01
N TYR A 434 -21.98 -7.24 -28.27
CA TYR A 434 -22.69 -8.30 -28.98
C TYR A 434 -21.72 -9.15 -29.81
N PHE A 435 -21.39 -10.33 -29.28
CA PHE A 435 -20.44 -11.30 -29.84
C PHE A 435 -21.20 -12.48 -30.44
N GLY A 436 -21.52 -12.36 -31.73
CA GLY A 436 -22.43 -13.28 -32.41
C GLY A 436 -23.76 -13.40 -31.67
N ASN A 437 -24.60 -14.34 -32.08
CA ASN A 437 -25.81 -14.62 -31.30
C ASN A 437 -25.48 -15.33 -29.98
N ASP A 438 -24.20 -15.59 -29.68
CA ASP A 438 -23.79 -16.50 -28.63
C ASP A 438 -23.50 -15.83 -27.28
N LEU A 439 -23.09 -14.55 -27.27
CA LEU A 439 -22.88 -13.77 -26.05
C LEU A 439 -23.20 -12.29 -26.28
N TYR A 440 -24.20 -11.76 -25.57
CA TYR A 440 -24.53 -10.34 -25.65
C TYR A 440 -25.15 -9.79 -24.38
N MET A 441 -25.02 -8.48 -24.19
CA MET A 441 -25.64 -7.74 -23.09
C MET A 441 -26.89 -6.99 -23.56
N TYR A 442 -28.00 -7.17 -22.85
CA TYR A 442 -29.30 -6.61 -23.21
C TYR A 442 -30.11 -6.22 -21.96
N SER A 443 -30.62 -5.00 -21.94
CA SER A 443 -31.45 -4.42 -20.88
C SER A 443 -32.50 -3.48 -21.47
N PRO A 444 -33.65 -4.02 -21.92
CA PRO A 444 -34.70 -3.24 -22.57
C PRO A 444 -35.64 -2.49 -21.62
N SER A 445 -35.72 -2.90 -20.36
CA SER A 445 -36.74 -2.41 -19.43
C SER A 445 -36.19 -1.35 -18.50
N SER A 446 -35.08 -1.65 -17.83
CA SER A 446 -34.46 -0.73 -16.87
C SER A 446 -33.33 0.10 -17.47
N PHE A 447 -32.89 -0.23 -18.70
CA PHE A 447 -31.71 0.36 -19.33
C PHE A 447 -30.48 0.31 -18.42
N ASN A 448 -30.34 -0.79 -17.67
CA ASN A 448 -29.29 -1.02 -16.70
C ASN A 448 -28.98 -2.54 -16.59
N PHE A 449 -27.76 -2.91 -16.99
CA PHE A 449 -27.33 -4.31 -17.05
C PHE A 449 -27.31 -5.05 -15.69
N THR A 450 -27.40 -4.35 -14.56
CA THR A 450 -27.42 -4.95 -13.22
C THR A 450 -28.81 -5.33 -12.72
N LEU A 451 -29.85 -4.83 -13.41
CA LEU A 451 -31.25 -4.96 -13.01
C LEU A 451 -32.00 -5.95 -13.92
N ASP A 452 -31.85 -5.84 -15.24
CA ASP A 452 -32.52 -6.73 -16.20
C ASP A 452 -31.79 -8.07 -16.34
N LYS A 453 -32.50 -9.18 -16.18
CA LYS A 453 -31.99 -10.54 -16.48
C LYS A 453 -32.32 -10.90 -17.93
N ASN A 454 -31.79 -10.13 -18.89
CA ASN A 454 -32.08 -10.28 -20.31
C ASN A 454 -30.84 -10.49 -21.20
N SER A 455 -29.63 -10.40 -20.61
CA SER A 455 -28.39 -10.71 -21.32
C SER A 455 -28.26 -12.22 -21.54
N ILE A 456 -27.62 -12.65 -22.63
CA ILE A 456 -27.60 -14.06 -23.06
C ILE A 456 -26.18 -14.56 -23.22
N CYS A 457 -25.95 -15.79 -22.77
CA CYS A 457 -24.81 -16.61 -23.12
C CYS A 457 -25.29 -18.02 -23.48
N GLN A 458 -25.27 -18.34 -24.77
CA GLN A 458 -25.76 -19.63 -25.29
C GLN A 458 -25.09 -19.93 -26.62
N ASN A 459 -24.79 -21.19 -26.94
CA ASN A 459 -24.20 -21.50 -28.23
C ASN A 459 -25.29 -21.62 -29.32
N TYR A 460 -25.46 -20.57 -30.14
CA TYR A 460 -26.30 -20.60 -31.35
C TYR A 460 -25.49 -20.90 -32.62
N GLY A 461 -24.19 -21.18 -32.45
CA GLY A 461 -23.30 -21.65 -33.51
C GLY A 461 -22.55 -20.53 -34.24
N SER A 462 -22.54 -19.31 -33.70
CA SER A 462 -21.61 -18.26 -34.15
C SER A 462 -20.18 -18.57 -33.71
N TYR A 463 -20.01 -19.17 -32.53
CA TYR A 463 -18.74 -19.62 -31.97
C TYR A 463 -18.71 -21.15 -31.84
N GLU A 464 -17.50 -21.72 -31.77
CA GLU A 464 -17.23 -23.16 -31.92
C GLU A 464 -17.93 -24.05 -30.87
N LYS A 465 -17.96 -23.60 -29.62
CA LYS A 465 -18.47 -24.35 -28.47
C LYS A 465 -19.11 -23.44 -27.40
N PRO A 466 -20.02 -23.96 -26.56
CA PRO A 466 -20.53 -23.23 -25.40
C PRO A 466 -19.41 -22.88 -24.42
N ILE A 467 -19.54 -21.73 -23.75
CA ILE A 467 -18.63 -21.26 -22.70
C ILE A 467 -19.22 -21.40 -21.29
N THR A 468 -20.46 -21.88 -21.18
CA THR A 468 -21.11 -22.25 -19.92
C THR A 468 -21.98 -23.49 -20.15
N THR A 469 -22.22 -24.24 -19.08
CA THR A 469 -23.12 -25.41 -19.10
C THR A 469 -24.57 -25.03 -18.78
N THR A 470 -24.79 -23.83 -18.23
CA THR A 470 -26.13 -23.31 -17.91
C THR A 470 -26.60 -22.36 -19.01
N THR A 471 -27.64 -22.75 -19.75
CA THR A 471 -28.33 -21.84 -20.69
C THR A 471 -29.26 -20.92 -19.91
N ASN A 472 -28.79 -19.74 -19.54
CA ASN A 472 -29.59 -18.80 -18.75
C ASN A 472 -29.45 -17.37 -19.25
N TYR A 473 -30.57 -16.64 -19.13
CA TYR A 473 -30.54 -15.19 -19.11
C TYR A 473 -29.89 -14.71 -17.81
N PHE A 474 -29.04 -13.69 -17.89
CA PHE A 474 -28.33 -13.18 -16.72
C PHE A 474 -28.38 -11.65 -16.63
N SER A 475 -28.07 -11.18 -15.43
CA SER A 475 -27.69 -9.81 -15.12
C SER A 475 -26.27 -9.82 -14.56
N ILE A 476 -25.60 -8.66 -14.52
CA ILE A 476 -24.21 -8.56 -14.04
C ILE A 476 -24.11 -7.93 -12.64
N VAL A 477 -23.00 -8.17 -11.96
CA VAL A 477 -22.54 -7.39 -10.80
C VAL A 477 -21.77 -6.16 -11.29
N ASP A 478 -20.82 -6.39 -12.19
CA ASP A 478 -20.01 -5.34 -12.82
C ASP A 478 -19.51 -5.82 -14.19
N TYR A 479 -19.05 -4.88 -15.02
CA TYR A 479 -18.37 -5.17 -16.28
C TYR A 479 -17.24 -4.17 -16.52
N GLU A 480 -16.20 -4.63 -17.21
CA GLU A 480 -15.02 -3.84 -17.54
C GLU A 480 -14.64 -4.04 -19.00
N ILE A 481 -14.11 -3.00 -19.62
CA ILE A 481 -13.62 -3.04 -20.99
C ILE A 481 -12.20 -2.52 -21.04
N PHE A 482 -11.33 -3.32 -21.64
CA PHE A 482 -9.92 -3.02 -21.80
C PHE A 482 -9.59 -2.83 -23.27
N LYS A 483 -8.85 -1.76 -23.58
CA LYS A 483 -8.13 -1.64 -24.86
C LYS A 483 -6.81 -2.39 -24.74
N VAL A 484 -6.55 -3.29 -25.70
CA VAL A 484 -5.34 -4.10 -25.76
C VAL A 484 -4.34 -3.43 -26.69
N ILE A 485 -3.18 -3.06 -26.15
CA ILE A 485 -2.11 -2.36 -26.87
C ILE A 485 -0.90 -3.27 -26.93
N LYS A 486 -0.37 -3.56 -28.12
CA LYS A 486 0.86 -4.36 -28.27
C LYS A 486 2.06 -3.53 -27.86
N LYS A 487 2.90 -4.05 -26.96
CA LYS A 487 4.16 -3.42 -26.54
C LYS A 487 5.14 -3.48 -27.71
N THR A 488 5.69 -2.34 -28.09
CA THR A 488 6.79 -2.26 -29.07
C THR A 488 8.10 -2.61 -28.36
N GLU A 489 8.84 -3.59 -28.89
CA GLU A 489 10.21 -3.87 -28.44
C GLU A 489 11.10 -2.67 -28.79
N ILE A 490 11.53 -1.93 -27.77
CA ILE A 490 12.62 -0.97 -27.93
C ILE A 490 13.90 -1.80 -27.98
N PHE A 491 14.38 -2.11 -29.19
CA PHE A 491 15.75 -2.57 -29.39
C PHE A 491 16.69 -1.46 -28.90
N ARG A 492 17.21 -1.61 -27.67
CA ARG A 492 18.38 -0.84 -27.22
C ARG A 492 19.58 -1.40 -28.00
N LYS A 493 19.99 -0.66 -29.03
CA LYS A 493 21.30 -0.83 -29.68
C LYS A 493 22.42 -0.45 -28.73
#